data_AF-A0A7Y0XU63-F1
#
_entry.id   AF-A0A7Y0XU63-F1
#
_cell.length_a   1.000
_cell.length_b   1.000
_cell.length_c   1.000
_cell.angle_alpha   90.00
_cell.angle_beta   90.00
_cell.angle_gamma   90.00
#
_symmetry.space_group_name_H-M   'P 1'
#
loop_
_entity.id
_entity.type
_entity.pdbx_description
1 polymer ?
#
loop_
_entity_poly.entity_id
_entity_poly.type
_entity_poly.pdbx_seq_one_letter_code
_entity_poly.pdbx_strand_id
1 'polypeptide(L)'
;MANEHVNQSTLPFKGKLYSVLVGAAIIILTTTIPYLTLLNVFLFAGIFIAGTVALHQTIMRFQVRLTYNQAFAYGCLAGLVGGVVSEGITFALMELLNYRPGTESLALVIGWALEMAKGRPEVQQQVQALVAAEKLALVPVKLSLVDILMNMAFSGAFYAPIAGLGGAFAVLRLKRKAARE
;
A
#
# COMPACT_ATOMS: atom_id res chain seq x y z
N MET A 1 24.93 -4.05 -26.04
CA MET A 1 24.34 -2.74 -25.66
C MET A 1 23.92 -2.69 -24.17
N ALA A 2 24.64 -3.34 -23.24
CA ALA A 2 24.24 -3.44 -21.82
C ALA A 2 25.01 -2.50 -20.87
N ASN A 3 26.04 -1.79 -21.36
CA ASN A 3 26.98 -1.06 -20.49
C ASN A 3 26.85 0.47 -20.50
N GLU A 4 25.98 1.07 -21.31
CA GLU A 4 25.91 2.54 -21.40
C GLU A 4 25.09 3.20 -20.27
N HIS A 5 24.26 2.45 -19.54
CA HIS A 5 23.36 3.00 -18.53
C HIS A 5 23.87 2.90 -17.08
N VAL A 6 25.00 2.22 -16.84
CA VAL A 6 25.54 1.99 -15.47
C VAL A 6 25.92 3.31 -14.76
N ASN A 7 26.17 4.38 -15.53
CA ASN A 7 26.48 5.71 -15.01
C ASN A 7 25.28 6.68 -14.94
N GLN A 8 24.07 6.25 -15.31
CA GLN A 8 22.88 7.10 -15.16
C GLN A 8 22.42 7.09 -13.70
N SER A 9 22.66 8.21 -13.02
CA SER A 9 22.28 8.47 -11.63
C SER A 9 20.79 8.79 -11.45
N THR A 10 20.00 8.80 -12.52
CA THR A 10 18.58 9.15 -12.51
C THR A 10 17.76 8.22 -13.39
N LEU A 11 16.52 7.95 -12.97
CA LEU A 11 15.58 7.16 -13.75
C LEU A 11 15.14 7.94 -15.00
N PRO A 12 15.16 7.34 -16.21
CA PRO A 12 14.49 7.93 -17.36
C PRO A 12 13.00 8.09 -17.09
N PHE A 13 12.33 8.99 -17.81
CA PHE A 13 10.90 9.24 -17.63
C PHE A 13 10.06 7.95 -17.70
N LYS A 14 10.37 7.05 -18.64
CA LYS A 14 9.74 5.73 -18.76
C LYS A 14 9.93 4.88 -17.49
N GLY A 15 11.09 4.97 -16.84
CA GLY A 15 11.37 4.26 -15.60
C GLY A 15 10.60 4.83 -14.41
N LYS A 16 10.48 6.16 -14.31
CA LYS A 16 9.66 6.82 -13.29
C LYS A 16 8.19 6.43 -13.43
N LEU A 17 7.66 6.47 -14.66
CA LEU A 17 6.29 6.08 -14.93
C LEU A 17 6.07 4.59 -14.61
N TYR A 18 7.00 3.73 -15.01
CA TYR A 18 6.94 2.30 -14.70
C TYR A 18 6.92 2.04 -13.18
N SER A 19 7.79 2.69 -12.40
CA SER A 19 7.80 2.54 -10.94
C SER A 19 6.47 2.96 -10.31
N VAL A 20 5.90 4.08 -10.78
CA VAL A 20 4.61 4.57 -10.27
C VAL A 20 3.48 3.61 -10.62
N LEU A 21 3.41 3.15 -11.87
CA LEU A 21 2.35 2.24 -12.33
C LEU A 21 2.40 0.89 -11.60
N VAL A 22 3.59 0.31 -11.45
CA VAL A 22 3.75 -0.97 -10.74
C VAL A 22 3.39 -0.82 -9.26
N GLY A 23 3.88 0.24 -8.61
CA GLY A 23 3.57 0.48 -7.20
C GLY A 23 2.08 0.76 -6.98
N ALA A 24 1.47 1.62 -7.80
CA ALA A 24 0.05 1.92 -7.74
C ALA A 24 -0.81 0.67 -8.00
N ALA A 25 -0.45 -0.17 -8.98
CA ALA A 25 -1.15 -1.42 -9.23
C ALA A 25 -1.12 -2.35 -8.02
N ILE A 26 0.05 -2.54 -7.38
CA ILE A 26 0.15 -3.38 -6.17
C ILE A 26 -0.63 -2.76 -5.01
N ILE A 27 -0.60 -1.43 -4.83
CA ILE A 27 -1.39 -0.76 -3.80
C ILE A 27 -2.88 -1.00 -4.03
N ILE A 28 -3.38 -0.80 -5.25
CA ILE A 28 -4.78 -1.08 -5.61
C ILE A 28 -5.10 -2.54 -5.27
N LEU A 29 -4.34 -3.50 -5.76
CA LEU A 29 -4.59 -4.92 -5.49
C LEU A 29 -4.61 -5.24 -3.98
N THR A 30 -3.66 -4.68 -3.23
CA THR A 30 -3.56 -4.92 -1.77
C THR A 30 -4.55 -4.11 -0.95
N THR A 31 -5.25 -3.13 -1.53
CA THR A 31 -6.27 -2.32 -0.84
C THR A 31 -7.69 -2.66 -1.27
N THR A 32 -7.87 -3.29 -2.44
CA THR A 32 -9.20 -3.63 -2.97
C THR A 32 -9.53 -5.11 -2.94
N ILE A 33 -8.54 -6.01 -3.08
CA ILE A 33 -8.82 -7.45 -3.15
C ILE A 33 -9.00 -8.01 -1.72
N PRO A 34 -10.07 -8.79 -1.47
CA PRO A 34 -10.26 -9.53 -0.21
C PRO A 34 -9.02 -10.35 0.15
N TYR A 35 -8.74 -10.51 1.44
CA TYR A 35 -7.55 -11.18 1.98
C TYR A 35 -6.20 -10.49 1.70
N LEU A 36 -5.96 -9.90 0.53
CA LEU A 36 -4.74 -9.10 0.29
C LEU A 36 -4.75 -7.82 1.12
N THR A 37 -5.93 -7.29 1.42
CA THR A 37 -6.13 -6.20 2.39
C THR A 37 -5.61 -6.53 3.79
N LEU A 38 -5.54 -7.81 4.19
CA LEU A 38 -4.93 -8.21 5.47
C LEU A 38 -3.44 -7.87 5.53
N LEU A 39 -2.74 -7.84 4.39
CA LEU A 39 -1.34 -7.40 4.36
C LEU A 39 -1.20 -5.96 4.82
N ASN A 40 -2.23 -5.12 4.59
CA ASN A 40 -2.21 -3.74 5.03
C ASN A 40 -2.67 -3.57 6.48
N VAL A 41 -3.50 -4.47 7.00
CA VAL A 41 -3.83 -4.55 8.43
C VAL A 41 -2.57 -4.81 9.27
N PHE A 42 -1.62 -5.61 8.75
CA PHE A 42 -0.33 -5.84 9.39
C PHE A 42 0.69 -4.76 9.03
N LEU A 43 0.65 -3.62 9.74
CA LEU A 43 1.62 -2.52 9.62
C LEU A 43 1.79 -1.99 8.18
N PHE A 44 0.73 -1.98 7.37
CA PHE A 44 0.79 -1.53 5.97
C PHE A 44 1.82 -2.28 5.11
N ALA A 45 2.04 -3.57 5.41
CA ALA A 45 3.03 -4.39 4.71
C ALA A 45 2.76 -4.49 3.21
N GLY A 46 1.50 -4.50 2.77
CA GLY A 46 1.15 -4.47 1.35
C GLY A 46 1.69 -3.24 0.62
N ILE A 47 1.52 -2.05 1.20
CA ILE A 47 2.05 -0.77 0.67
C ILE A 47 3.58 -0.76 0.70
N PHE A 48 4.19 -1.24 1.79
CA PHE A 48 5.65 -1.37 1.88
C PHE A 48 6.20 -2.31 0.78
N ILE A 49 5.55 -3.45 0.56
CA ILE A 49 5.90 -4.41 -0.50
C ILE A 49 5.72 -3.75 -1.87
N ALA A 50 4.65 -2.97 -2.08
CA ALA A 50 4.43 -2.24 -3.32
C ALA A 50 5.62 -1.35 -3.68
N GLY A 51 6.08 -0.52 -2.73
CA GLY A 51 7.27 0.31 -2.91
C GLY A 51 8.54 -0.52 -3.16
N THR A 52 8.72 -1.60 -2.40
CA THR A 52 9.88 -2.50 -2.55
C THR A 52 9.93 -3.14 -3.93
N VAL A 53 8.82 -3.74 -4.38
CA VAL A 53 8.73 -4.46 -5.65
C VAL A 53 8.82 -3.49 -6.82
N ALA A 54 8.12 -2.36 -6.76
CA ALA A 54 8.16 -1.34 -7.80
C ALA A 54 9.60 -0.86 -8.05
N LEU A 55 10.32 -0.48 -7.00
CA LEU A 55 11.69 0.01 -7.14
C LEU A 55 12.67 -1.10 -7.51
N HIS A 56 12.52 -2.30 -6.93
CA HIS A 56 13.34 -3.45 -7.29
C HIS A 56 13.22 -3.78 -8.79
N GLN A 57 12.00 -3.95 -9.30
CA GLN A 57 11.77 -4.25 -10.71
C GLN A 57 12.25 -3.12 -11.61
N THR A 58 12.04 -1.86 -11.23
CA THR A 58 12.47 -0.71 -12.03
C THR A 58 14.00 -0.62 -12.11
N ILE A 59 14.70 -0.81 -10.98
CA ILE A 59 16.17 -0.82 -10.94
C ILE A 59 16.72 -1.95 -11.82
N MET A 60 16.16 -3.16 -11.72
CA MET A 60 16.60 -4.32 -12.50
C MET A 60 16.27 -4.18 -13.99
N ARG A 61 15.14 -3.56 -14.34
CA ARG A 61 14.71 -3.40 -15.74
C ARG A 61 15.49 -2.32 -16.47
N PHE A 62 15.73 -1.18 -15.83
CA PHE A 62 16.41 -0.03 -16.43
C PHE A 62 17.91 0.02 -16.12
N GLN A 63 18.42 -0.91 -15.30
CA GLN A 63 19.84 -1.05 -14.95
C GLN A 63 20.46 0.25 -14.40
N VAL A 64 19.70 0.96 -13.55
CA VAL A 64 20.09 2.25 -12.96
C VAL A 64 20.53 2.10 -11.51
N ARG A 65 21.51 2.91 -11.08
CA ARG A 65 21.95 2.97 -9.68
C ARG A 65 21.27 4.13 -8.97
N LEU A 66 20.29 3.82 -8.13
CA LEU A 66 19.58 4.81 -7.33
C LEU A 66 20.21 4.98 -5.94
N THR A 67 20.20 6.21 -5.45
CA THR A 67 20.48 6.50 -4.04
C THR A 67 19.26 6.14 -3.18
N TYR A 68 19.46 5.99 -1.87
CA TYR A 68 18.37 5.74 -0.93
C TYR A 68 17.30 6.83 -1.00
N ASN A 69 17.72 8.10 -1.07
CA ASN A 69 16.81 9.24 -1.15
C ASN A 69 16.00 9.25 -2.45
N GLN A 70 16.62 8.88 -3.58
CA GLN A 70 15.90 8.78 -4.85
C GLN A 70 14.88 7.64 -4.83
N ALA A 71 15.28 6.46 -4.35
CA ALA A 71 14.36 5.33 -4.24
C ALA A 71 13.22 5.60 -3.25
N PHE A 72 13.50 6.31 -2.16
CA PHE A 72 12.48 6.80 -1.23
C PHE A 72 11.52 7.76 -1.94
N ALA A 73 12.01 8.77 -2.63
CA ALA A 73 11.17 9.75 -3.34
C ALA A 73 10.27 9.10 -4.41
N TYR A 74 10.81 8.19 -5.21
CA TYR A 74 10.01 7.46 -6.21
C TYR A 74 9.01 6.50 -5.57
N GLY A 75 9.38 5.85 -4.45
CA GLY A 75 8.45 5.06 -3.66
C GLY A 75 7.31 5.90 -3.09
N CYS A 76 7.62 7.10 -2.58
CA CYS A 76 6.61 8.06 -2.12
C CYS A 76 5.65 8.47 -3.23
N LEU A 77 6.15 8.74 -4.43
CA LEU A 77 5.30 9.06 -5.58
C LEU A 77 4.38 7.89 -5.95
N ALA A 78 4.91 6.66 -5.93
CA ALA A 78 4.09 5.47 -6.16
C ALA A 78 3.03 5.29 -5.07
N GLY A 79 3.38 5.53 -3.81
CA GLY A 79 2.45 5.51 -2.67
C GLY A 79 1.35 6.57 -2.76
N LEU A 80 1.72 7.80 -3.13
CA LEU A 80 0.77 8.90 -3.30
C LEU A 80 -0.23 8.61 -4.41
N VAL A 81 0.26 8.27 -5.60
CA VAL A 81 -0.61 7.95 -6.75
C VAL A 81 -1.44 6.71 -6.45
N GLY A 82 -0.83 5.67 -5.89
CA GLY A 82 -1.52 4.45 -5.50
C GLY A 82 -2.64 4.71 -4.50
N GLY A 83 -2.40 5.52 -3.46
CA GLY A 83 -3.39 5.86 -2.43
C GLY A 83 -4.55 6.71 -2.94
N VAL A 84 -4.26 7.71 -3.79
CA VAL A 84 -5.30 8.53 -4.43
C VAL A 84 -6.18 7.68 -5.34
N VAL A 85 -5.55 6.86 -6.19
CA VAL A 85 -6.28 6.01 -7.14
C VAL A 85 -7.04 4.89 -6.42
N SER A 86 -6.45 4.28 -5.38
CA SER A 86 -7.14 3.24 -4.61
C SER A 86 -8.40 3.76 -3.95
N GLU A 87 -8.36 4.97 -3.38
CA GLU A 87 -9.55 5.58 -2.77
C GLU A 87 -10.62 5.89 -3.82
N GLY A 88 -10.22 6.36 -5.02
CA GLY A 88 -11.16 6.55 -6.13
C GLY A 88 -11.82 5.26 -6.59
N ILE A 89 -11.07 4.15 -6.65
CA ILE A 89 -11.62 2.83 -6.97
C ILE A 89 -12.55 2.36 -5.86
N THR A 90 -12.17 2.52 -4.59
CA THR A 90 -13.00 2.20 -3.43
C THR A 90 -14.34 2.94 -3.50
N PHE A 91 -14.33 4.24 -3.80
CA PHE A 91 -15.56 5.01 -3.98
C PHE A 91 -16.42 4.46 -5.14
N ALA A 92 -15.82 4.18 -6.30
CA ALA A 92 -16.54 3.62 -7.43
C ALA A 92 -17.16 2.23 -7.11
N LEU A 93 -16.46 1.40 -6.33
CA LEU A 93 -16.95 0.10 -5.88
C LEU A 93 -18.12 0.25 -4.90
N MET A 94 -18.06 1.23 -3.99
CA MET A 94 -19.15 1.52 -3.06
C MET A 94 -20.40 2.01 -3.80
N GLU A 95 -20.25 2.95 -4.75
CA GLU A 95 -21.38 3.56 -5.46
C GLU A 95 -22.02 2.61 -6.48
N LEU A 96 -21.21 1.87 -7.25
CA LEU A 96 -21.70 1.06 -8.37
C LEU A 96 -22.06 -0.37 -7.97
N LEU A 97 -21.32 -0.96 -7.03
CA LEU A 97 -21.45 -2.38 -6.68
C LEU A 97 -21.93 -2.59 -5.24
N ASN A 98 -22.19 -1.52 -4.47
CA ASN A 98 -22.42 -1.58 -3.02
C ASN A 98 -21.34 -2.40 -2.29
N TYR A 99 -20.13 -2.43 -2.86
CA TYR A 99 -19.02 -3.20 -2.36
C TYR A 99 -18.08 -2.29 -1.56
N ARG A 100 -17.81 -2.66 -0.30
CA ARG A 100 -16.91 -1.91 0.58
C ARG A 100 -15.62 -2.69 0.82
N PRO A 101 -14.54 -2.39 0.07
CA PRO A 101 -13.24 -3.01 0.28
C PRO A 101 -12.80 -3.00 1.75
N GLY A 102 -12.30 -4.13 2.22
CA GLY A 102 -11.72 -4.27 3.57
C GLY A 102 -12.71 -4.66 4.67
N THR A 103 -14.02 -4.66 4.39
CA THR A 103 -15.03 -5.16 5.35
C THR A 103 -14.88 -6.65 5.63
N GLU A 104 -14.56 -7.45 4.62
CA GLU A 104 -14.39 -8.90 4.80
C GLU A 104 -13.12 -9.21 5.60
N SER A 105 -12.05 -8.47 5.35
CA SER A 105 -10.80 -8.59 6.10
C SER A 105 -10.96 -8.15 7.55
N LEU A 106 -11.73 -7.08 7.80
CA LEU A 106 -12.08 -6.65 9.15
C LEU A 106 -12.89 -7.74 9.89
N ALA A 107 -13.91 -8.31 9.23
CA ALA A 107 -14.72 -9.39 9.78
C ALA A 107 -13.87 -10.63 10.13
N LEU A 108 -12.90 -10.98 9.29
CA LEU A 108 -11.96 -12.08 9.56
C LEU A 108 -11.09 -11.81 10.81
N VAL A 109 -10.55 -10.60 10.92
CA VAL A 109 -9.72 -10.19 12.08
C VAL A 109 -10.56 -10.19 13.36
N ILE A 110 -11.80 -9.72 13.29
CA ILE A 110 -12.75 -9.74 14.42
C ILE A 110 -13.12 -11.16 14.80
N GLY A 111 -13.35 -12.04 13.82
CA GLY A 111 -13.57 -13.47 14.04
C GLY A 111 -12.42 -14.11 14.81
N TRP A 112 -11.18 -13.88 14.37
CA TRP A 112 -9.98 -14.36 15.09
C TRP A 112 -9.84 -13.74 16.49
N ALA A 113 -10.13 -12.46 16.64
CA ALA A 113 -10.08 -11.78 17.94
C ALA A 113 -11.11 -12.36 18.92
N LEU A 114 -12.33 -12.66 18.45
CA LEU A 114 -13.37 -13.31 19.24
C LEU A 114 -12.98 -14.72 19.68
N GLU A 115 -12.33 -15.49 18.81
CA GLU A 115 -11.82 -16.82 19.16
C GLU A 115 -10.71 -16.74 20.21
N MET A 116 -9.75 -15.82 20.05
CA MET A 116 -8.68 -15.59 21.03
C MET A 116 -9.21 -15.06 22.37
N ALA A 117 -10.35 -14.38 22.37
CA ALA A 117 -10.98 -13.85 23.57
C ALA A 117 -11.81 -14.89 24.35
N LYS A 118 -12.04 -16.09 23.79
CA LYS A 118 -12.77 -17.16 24.50
C LYS A 118 -12.05 -17.50 25.81
N GLY A 119 -12.74 -17.29 26.93
CA GLY A 119 -12.20 -17.55 28.28
C GLY A 119 -11.36 -16.42 28.86
N ARG A 120 -11.26 -15.24 28.22
CA ARG A 120 -10.53 -14.06 28.72
C ARG A 120 -11.43 -12.81 28.75
N PRO A 121 -12.08 -12.51 29.89
CA PRO A 121 -13.07 -11.43 29.99
C PRO A 121 -12.49 -10.03 29.71
N GLU A 122 -11.21 -9.80 30.03
CA GLU A 122 -10.52 -8.52 29.76
C GLU A 122 -10.36 -8.26 28.26
N VAL A 123 -10.02 -9.29 27.48
CA VAL A 123 -9.86 -9.21 26.03
C VAL A 123 -11.23 -9.08 25.36
N GLN A 124 -12.25 -9.70 25.95
CA GLN A 124 -13.62 -9.69 25.42
C GLN A 124 -14.24 -8.29 25.37
N GLN A 125 -13.94 -7.42 26.33
CA GLN A 125 -14.38 -6.02 26.29
C GLN A 125 -13.73 -5.24 25.13
N GLN A 126 -12.45 -5.48 24.86
CA GLN A 126 -11.74 -4.85 23.72
C GLN A 126 -12.29 -5.36 22.39
N VAL A 127 -12.62 -6.65 22.30
CA VAL A 127 -13.21 -7.23 21.09
C VAL A 127 -14.63 -6.72 20.85
N GLN A 128 -15.41 -6.48 21.91
CA GLN A 128 -16.74 -5.86 21.75
C GLN A 128 -16.66 -4.43 21.19
N ALA A 129 -15.64 -3.66 21.56
CA ALA A 129 -15.40 -2.35 20.96
C ALA A 129 -15.05 -2.46 19.45
N LEU A 130 -14.28 -3.49 19.06
CA LEU A 130 -13.99 -3.78 17.65
C LEU A 130 -15.25 -4.17 16.86
N VAL A 131 -16.12 -5.00 17.44
CA VAL A 131 -17.41 -5.38 16.83
C VAL A 131 -18.34 -4.16 16.69
N ALA A 132 -18.35 -3.25 17.66
CA ALA A 132 -19.11 -2.01 17.55
C ALA A 132 -18.56 -1.11 16.43
N ALA A 133 -17.23 -1.02 16.29
CA ALA A 133 -16.58 -0.28 15.21
C ALA A 133 -16.90 -0.87 13.83
N GLU A 134 -16.94 -2.20 13.69
CA GLU A 134 -17.37 -2.87 12.45
C GLU A 134 -18.81 -2.50 12.08
N LYS A 135 -19.73 -2.55 13.03
CA LYS A 135 -21.13 -2.19 12.78
C LYS A 135 -21.28 -0.75 12.31
N LEU A 136 -20.50 0.18 12.87
CA LEU A 136 -20.46 1.57 12.41
C LEU A 136 -19.82 1.70 11.03
N ALA A 137 -18.80 0.89 10.73
CA ALA A 137 -18.15 0.84 9.42
C ALA A 137 -19.02 0.16 8.34
N LEU A 138 -20.12 -0.52 8.68
CA LEU A 138 -21.07 -1.07 7.71
C LEU A 138 -22.22 -0.11 7.39
N VAL A 139 -22.36 1.00 8.13
CA VAL A 139 -23.38 2.01 7.84
C VAL A 139 -23.06 2.70 6.51
N PRO A 140 -24.02 2.84 5.59
CA PRO A 140 -23.82 3.54 4.34
C PRO A 140 -23.53 5.02 4.61
N VAL A 141 -22.30 5.44 4.37
CA VAL A 141 -21.89 6.84 4.51
C VAL A 141 -22.11 7.52 3.16
N LYS A 142 -23.03 8.49 3.11
CA LYS A 142 -23.11 9.40 1.97
C LYS A 142 -21.94 10.37 2.08
N LEU A 143 -20.86 10.12 1.34
CA LEU A 143 -19.70 10.99 1.30
C LEU A 143 -19.95 12.13 0.31
N SER A 144 -19.65 13.37 0.73
CA SER A 144 -19.62 14.49 -0.20
C SER A 144 -18.37 14.43 -1.09
N LEU A 145 -18.36 15.17 -2.20
CA LEU A 145 -17.17 15.28 -3.05
C LEU A 145 -15.94 15.80 -2.28
N VAL A 146 -16.16 16.67 -1.29
CA VAL A 146 -15.08 17.20 -0.43
C VAL A 146 -14.51 16.08 0.44
N ASP A 147 -15.36 15.23 1.02
CA ASP A 147 -14.91 14.11 1.86
C ASP A 147 -14.10 13.09 1.04
N ILE A 148 -14.52 12.83 -0.20
CA ILE A 148 -13.80 11.93 -1.13
C ILE A 148 -12.42 12.49 -1.44
N LEU A 149 -12.32 13.78 -1.78
CA LEU A 149 -11.03 14.41 -2.07
C LEU A 149 -10.12 14.45 -0.84
N MET A 150 -10.69 14.68 0.35
CA MET A 150 -9.93 14.63 1.60
C MET A 150 -9.43 13.22 1.91
N ASN A 151 -10.24 12.18 1.70
CA ASN A 151 -9.82 10.79 1.88
C ASN A 151 -8.74 10.40 0.87
N MET A 152 -8.88 10.80 -0.39
CA MET A 152 -7.85 10.58 -1.41
C MET A 152 -6.51 11.21 -1.02
N ALA A 153 -6.55 12.47 -0.57
CA ALA A 153 -5.36 13.19 -0.12
C ALA A 153 -4.75 12.55 1.13
N PHE A 154 -5.58 12.15 2.10
CA PHE A 154 -5.13 11.50 3.33
C PHE A 154 -4.48 10.15 3.04
N SER A 155 -5.15 9.29 2.26
CA SER A 155 -4.63 7.99 1.83
C SER A 155 -3.33 8.15 1.05
N GLY A 156 -3.26 9.06 0.09
CA GLY A 156 -2.03 9.34 -0.66
C GLY A 156 -0.88 9.82 0.25
N ALA A 157 -1.15 10.77 1.15
CA ALA A 157 -0.15 11.31 2.08
C ALA A 157 0.34 10.25 3.08
N PHE A 158 -0.55 9.35 3.53
CA PHE A 158 -0.22 8.30 4.48
C PHE A 158 0.54 7.14 3.84
N TYR A 159 0.17 6.76 2.61
CA TYR A 159 0.76 5.63 1.89
C TYR A 159 2.14 5.99 1.32
N ALA A 160 2.35 7.25 0.95
CA ALA A 160 3.61 7.75 0.40
C ALA A 160 4.85 7.38 1.26
N PRO A 161 4.97 7.78 2.53
CA PRO A 161 6.18 7.48 3.32
C PRO A 161 6.42 5.97 3.47
N ILE A 162 5.36 5.17 3.60
CA ILE A 162 5.45 3.71 3.77
C ILE A 162 5.99 3.05 2.50
N ALA A 163 5.43 3.41 1.34
CA ALA A 163 5.94 2.96 0.04
C ALA A 163 7.37 3.47 -0.23
N GLY A 164 7.67 4.70 0.21
CA GLY A 164 9.02 5.27 0.17
C GLY A 164 10.04 4.44 0.94
N LEU A 165 9.72 4.03 2.17
CA LEU A 165 10.56 3.14 2.97
C LEU A 165 10.80 1.80 2.27
N GLY A 166 9.75 1.23 1.64
CA GLY A 166 9.88 0.04 0.80
C GLY A 166 10.85 0.25 -0.37
N GLY A 167 10.76 1.39 -1.05
CA GLY A 167 11.69 1.76 -2.12
C GLY A 167 13.14 1.84 -1.66
N ALA A 168 13.40 2.49 -0.52
CA ALA A 168 14.74 2.56 0.07
C ALA A 168 15.26 1.17 0.48
N PHE A 169 14.38 0.32 1.02
CA PHE A 169 14.71 -1.07 1.36
C PHE A 169 15.10 -1.90 0.13
N ALA A 170 14.47 -1.69 -1.02
CA ALA A 170 14.85 -2.35 -2.28
C ALA A 170 16.31 -2.06 -2.65
N VAL A 171 16.74 -0.79 -2.56
CA VAL A 171 18.14 -0.39 -2.79
C VAL A 171 19.07 -1.04 -1.79
N LEU A 172 18.70 -1.08 -0.50
CA LEU A 172 19.50 -1.71 0.55
C LEU A 172 19.73 -3.19 0.25
N ARG A 173 18.68 -3.92 -0.13
CA ARG A 173 18.75 -5.33 -0.47
C ARG A 173 19.62 -5.59 -1.69
N LEU A 174 19.47 -4.78 -2.74
CA LEU A 174 20.27 -4.91 -3.96
C LEU A 174 21.76 -4.62 -3.70
N LYS A 175 22.08 -3.57 -2.94
CA LYS A 175 23.47 -3.26 -2.54
C LYS A 175 24.09 -4.38 -1.72
N ARG A 176 23.34 -4.95 -0.76
CA ARG A 176 23.81 -6.10 0.04
C ARG A 176 24.06 -7.34 -0.81
N LYS A 177 23.23 -7.58 -1.83
CA LYS A 177 23.41 -8.72 -2.74
C LYS A 177 24.67 -8.54 -3.60
N ALA A 178 24.85 -7.36 -4.19
CA ALA A 178 26.02 -7.02 -5.00
C ALA A 178 27.35 -6.99 -4.23
N ALA A 179 27.32 -6.89 -2.89
CA ALA A 179 28.52 -6.95 -2.06
C ALA A 179 28.90 -8.38 -1.61
N ARG A 180 28.03 -9.36 -1.85
CA ARG A 180 28.22 -10.78 -1.49
C ARG A 180 28.56 -11.66 -2.69
N GLU A 181 28.34 -11.15 -3.89
CA GLU A 181 28.75 -11.73 -5.18
C GLU A 181 30.07 -11.10 -5.62
#